data_AF-A0A7J8D4P8-F1
#
_entry.id   AF-A0A7J8D4P8-F1
#
_cell.length_a   1.000
_cell.length_b   1.000
_cell.length_c   1.000
_cell.angle_alpha   90.00
_cell.angle_beta   90.00
_cell.angle_gamma   90.00
#
_symmetry.space_group_name_H-M   'P 1'
#
loop_
_entity.id
_entity.type
_entity.pdbx_description
1 polymer ?
#
loop_
_entity_poly.entity_id
_entity_poly.type
_entity_poly.pdbx_seq_one_letter_code
_entity_poly.pdbx_strand_id
1 'polypeptide(L)'
;MELGAGGRTIARGHESGSLNIPPPREQERKLEQEKLSGVVKSVHRRLRKKYREVGDFDKIWREHCEDEETLCEYAVAMKNLADNHWAKTCEGEGRIEWCCSVCREYFQNGGKRKALEKDEKRAVLATKTTPALSIHESSKFEGHLTNLSFTNPEIITELLQTSGKIRLLDVGSCFNPFLKFEEFLTVGIDIVPAVEVCIIMFCFVLIFE
;
A
#
# COMPACT_ATOMS: atom_id res chain seq x y z
N MET A 1 30.37 -74.86 0.13
CA MET A 1 31.80 -74.81 0.50
C MET A 1 32.44 -73.76 -0.39
N GLU A 2 32.53 -72.52 0.10
CA GLU A 2 33.74 -71.89 0.68
C GLU A 2 34.65 -71.37 -0.45
N LEU A 3 35.23 -70.17 -0.50
CA LEU A 3 35.21 -68.89 0.21
C LEU A 3 35.97 -67.92 -0.75
N GLY A 4 35.79 -66.60 -0.65
CA GLY A 4 36.71 -65.68 -1.32
C GLY A 4 36.31 -64.21 -1.30
N ALA A 5 36.65 -63.52 -0.21
CA ALA A 5 36.46 -62.10 0.01
C ALA A 5 37.30 -61.22 -0.94
N GLY A 6 36.75 -60.08 -1.36
CA GLY A 6 37.48 -59.01 -2.03
C GLY A 6 36.86 -57.66 -1.68
N GLY A 7 37.34 -57.04 -0.61
CA GLY A 7 36.92 -55.71 -0.19
C GLY A 7 37.42 -54.62 -1.15
N ARG A 8 36.58 -53.62 -1.42
CA ARG A 8 37.02 -52.29 -1.84
C ARG A 8 36.25 -51.19 -1.10
N THR A 9 37.08 -50.30 -0.60
CA THR A 9 36.82 -49.15 0.27
C THR A 9 36.21 -47.98 -0.50
N ILE A 10 35.21 -47.35 0.13
CA ILE A 10 34.81 -45.93 0.17
C ILE A 10 35.11 -45.03 -1.06
N ALA A 11 34.03 -44.46 -1.60
CA ALA A 11 33.98 -43.03 -1.88
C ALA A 11 32.61 -42.48 -1.42
N ARG A 12 32.57 -41.93 -0.21
CA ARG A 12 31.49 -41.03 0.22
C ARG A 12 31.55 -39.81 -0.69
N GLY A 13 30.57 -39.67 -1.58
CA GLY A 13 30.31 -38.42 -2.28
C GLY A 13 30.00 -37.35 -1.23
N HIS A 14 30.96 -36.47 -1.00
CA HIS A 14 30.75 -35.24 -0.25
C HIS A 14 29.94 -34.34 -1.19
N GLU A 15 28.62 -34.38 -1.10
CA GLU A 15 27.77 -33.34 -1.67
C GLU A 15 28.05 -32.06 -0.88
N SER A 16 29.10 -31.35 -1.31
CA SER A 16 29.30 -29.96 -0.94
C SER A 16 28.13 -29.19 -1.54
N GLY A 17 27.15 -28.87 -0.70
CA GLY A 17 26.10 -27.91 -1.03
C GLY A 17 26.76 -26.66 -1.59
N SER A 18 26.61 -26.46 -2.88
CA SER A 18 26.98 -25.22 -3.55
C SER A 18 26.22 -24.11 -2.85
N LEU A 19 26.91 -23.34 -2.02
CA LEU A 19 26.42 -22.06 -1.54
C LEU A 19 26.19 -21.24 -2.81
N ASN A 20 24.92 -21.11 -3.22
CA ASN A 20 24.50 -20.19 -4.27
C ASN A 20 24.81 -18.78 -3.78
N ILE A 21 26.06 -18.35 -3.99
CA ILE A 21 26.48 -16.97 -3.81
C ILE A 21 25.85 -16.22 -4.99
N PRO A 22 24.87 -15.32 -4.76
CA PRO A 22 24.29 -14.57 -5.84
C PRO A 22 25.38 -13.74 -6.53
N PRO A 23 25.28 -13.54 -7.86
CA PRO A 23 26.28 -12.81 -8.63
C PRO A 23 26.54 -11.42 -8.01
N PRO A 24 27.77 -10.87 -8.11
CA PRO A 24 28.17 -9.64 -7.41
C PRO A 24 27.19 -8.47 -7.59
N ARG A 25 26.63 -8.31 -8.79
CA ARG A 25 25.63 -7.27 -9.11
C ARG A 25 24.31 -7.42 -8.37
N GLU A 26 23.91 -8.63 -8.04
CA GLU A 26 22.68 -8.88 -7.28
C GLU A 26 22.88 -8.62 -5.78
N GLN A 27 24.07 -8.91 -5.26
CA GLN A 27 24.46 -8.54 -3.89
C GLN A 27 24.51 -7.03 -3.72
N GLU A 28 25.10 -6.30 -4.66
CA GLU A 28 25.13 -4.84 -4.66
C GLU A 28 23.72 -4.24 -4.65
N ARG A 29 22.82 -4.73 -5.51
CA ARG A 29 21.41 -4.29 -5.52
C ARG A 29 20.70 -4.57 -4.20
N LYS A 30 20.97 -5.71 -3.57
CA LYS A 30 20.36 -6.06 -2.29
C LYS A 30 20.87 -5.15 -1.16
N LEU A 31 22.18 -4.89 -1.11
CA LEU A 31 22.78 -3.97 -0.15
C LEU A 31 22.25 -2.53 -0.32
N GLU A 32 22.10 -2.08 -1.56
CA GLU A 32 21.49 -0.80 -1.88
C GLU A 32 20.03 -0.74 -1.41
N GLN A 33 19.23 -1.76 -1.72
CA GLN A 33 17.84 -1.86 -1.26
C GLN A 33 17.75 -1.81 0.27
N GLU A 34 18.62 -2.55 0.97
CA GLU A 34 18.68 -2.57 2.43
C GLU A 34 19.03 -1.19 2.98
N LYS A 35 20.04 -0.52 2.42
CA LYS A 35 20.44 0.84 2.79
C LYS A 35 19.29 1.84 2.62
N LEU A 36 18.68 1.89 1.44
CA LEU A 36 17.58 2.82 1.14
C LEU A 36 16.37 2.54 2.06
N SER A 37 16.01 1.27 2.25
CA SER A 37 14.92 0.91 3.17
C SER A 37 15.25 1.26 4.63
N GLY A 38 16.52 1.25 5.00
CA GLY A 38 17.04 1.65 6.30
C GLY A 38 16.76 3.13 6.58
N VAL A 39 17.02 4.01 5.61
CA VAL A 39 16.71 5.45 5.70
C VAL A 39 15.23 5.66 6.00
N VAL A 40 14.34 5.11 5.17
CA VAL A 40 12.88 5.22 5.33
C VAL A 40 12.44 4.74 6.72
N LYS A 41 12.87 3.53 7.12
CA LYS A 41 12.54 2.95 8.43
C LYS A 41 13.04 3.82 9.59
N SER A 42 14.23 4.41 9.45
CA SER A 42 14.83 5.26 10.48
C SER A 42 14.02 6.54 10.71
N VAL A 43 13.56 7.20 9.64
CA VAL A 43 12.73 8.41 9.73
C VAL A 43 11.44 8.13 10.49
N HIS A 44 10.69 7.10 10.09
CA HIS A 44 9.47 6.69 10.80
C HIS A 44 9.75 6.31 12.26
N ARG A 45 10.87 5.63 12.56
CA ARG A 45 11.26 5.27 13.93
C ARG A 45 11.53 6.50 14.78
N ARG A 46 12.25 7.50 14.26
CA ARG A 46 12.54 8.75 14.97
C ARG A 46 11.26 9.53 15.26
N LEU A 47 10.36 9.66 14.28
CA LEU A 47 9.06 10.31 14.46
C LEU A 47 8.23 9.64 15.57
N ARG A 48 8.13 8.30 15.56
CA ARG A 48 7.47 7.55 16.64
C ARG A 48 8.11 7.77 18.00
N LYS A 49 9.44 7.77 18.06
CA LYS A 49 10.18 7.97 19.30
C LYS A 49 9.91 9.37 19.87
N LYS A 50 10.06 10.42 19.05
CA LYS A 50 9.75 11.80 19.44
C LYS A 50 8.32 11.94 19.94
N TYR A 51 7.35 11.32 19.25
CA TYR A 51 5.94 11.39 19.67
C TYR A 51 5.70 10.75 21.03
N ARG A 52 6.31 9.59 21.31
CA ARG A 52 6.20 8.95 22.63
C ARG A 52 6.87 9.74 23.75
N GLU A 53 7.92 10.50 23.45
CA GLU A 53 8.68 11.28 24.44
C GLU A 53 8.04 12.63 24.74
N VAL A 54 7.52 13.33 23.72
CA VAL A 54 7.03 14.71 23.85
C VAL A 54 5.50 14.78 23.89
N GLY A 55 4.80 13.93 23.12
CA GLY A 55 3.33 13.92 23.03
C GLY A 55 2.70 15.08 22.24
N ASP A 56 3.48 16.08 21.82
CA ASP A 56 3.00 17.23 21.04
C ASP A 56 3.15 16.98 19.54
N PHE A 57 2.03 16.67 18.89
CA PHE A 57 1.97 16.37 17.46
C PHE A 57 2.40 17.55 16.59
N ASP A 58 1.84 18.73 16.83
CA ASP A 58 2.03 19.90 15.96
C ASP A 58 3.48 20.38 16.02
N LYS A 59 4.10 20.34 17.20
CA LYS A 59 5.50 20.68 17.38
C LYS A 59 6.42 19.71 16.65
N ILE A 60 6.21 18.40 16.82
CA ILE A 60 7.06 17.37 16.18
C ILE A 60 6.95 17.45 14.67
N TRP A 61 5.72 17.64 14.15
CA TRP A 61 5.51 17.73 12.72
C TRP A 61 6.18 18.95 12.11
N ARG A 62 6.01 20.12 12.74
CA ARG A 62 6.67 21.36 12.31
C ARG A 62 8.19 21.22 12.28
N GLU A 63 8.79 20.73 13.37
CA GLU A 63 10.24 20.48 13.44
C GLU A 63 10.71 19.49 12.37
N HIS A 64 9.88 18.49 12.03
CA HIS A 64 10.22 17.54 10.98
C HIS A 64 10.13 18.15 9.59
N CYS A 65 9.12 18.98 9.33
CA CYS A 65 8.97 19.71 8.07
C CYS A 65 10.11 20.73 7.85
N GLU A 66 10.74 21.22 8.93
CA GLU A 66 11.90 22.12 8.87
C GLU A 66 13.23 21.37 8.65
N ASP A 67 13.28 20.06 8.84
CA ASP A 67 14.48 19.21 8.65
C ASP A 67 14.67 18.83 7.17
N GLU A 68 15.00 19.83 6.35
CA GLU A 68 15.14 19.69 4.89
C GLU A 68 16.12 18.60 4.48
N GLU A 69 17.21 18.41 5.23
CA GLU A 69 18.22 17.39 4.98
C GLU A 69 17.62 15.98 5.08
N THR A 70 16.97 15.66 6.21
CA THR A 70 16.27 14.37 6.38
C THR A 70 15.22 14.16 5.30
N LEU A 71 14.44 15.19 5.00
CA LEU A 71 13.34 15.09 4.03
C LEU A 71 13.88 14.82 2.62
N CYS A 72 14.96 15.47 2.22
CA CYS A 72 15.64 15.21 0.96
C CYS A 72 16.16 13.77 0.89
N GLU A 73 16.86 13.30 1.93
CA GLU A 73 17.34 11.91 2.00
C GLU A 73 16.20 10.89 1.92
N TYR A 74 15.10 11.16 2.62
CA TYR A 74 13.90 10.31 2.59
C TYR A 74 13.30 10.25 1.19
N ALA A 75 13.09 11.40 0.54
CA ALA A 75 12.50 11.49 -0.79
C ALA A 75 13.36 10.75 -1.83
N VAL A 76 14.69 10.95 -1.79
CA VAL A 76 15.63 10.26 -2.66
C VAL A 76 15.60 8.75 -2.41
N ALA A 77 15.58 8.32 -1.15
CA ALA A 77 15.53 6.91 -0.80
C ALA A 77 14.24 6.24 -1.29
N MET A 78 13.08 6.87 -1.06
CA MET A 78 11.78 6.39 -1.52
C MET A 78 11.71 6.29 -3.05
N LYS A 79 12.18 7.32 -3.76
CA LYS A 79 12.20 7.34 -5.22
C LYS A 79 13.09 6.21 -5.77
N ASN A 80 14.31 6.06 -5.26
CA ASN A 80 15.22 5.01 -5.72
C ASN A 80 14.69 3.60 -5.44
N LEU A 81 14.03 3.38 -4.29
CA LEU A 81 13.34 2.13 -4.00
C LEU A 81 12.25 1.83 -5.04
N ALA A 82 11.45 2.84 -5.38
CA ALA A 82 10.38 2.70 -6.35
C ALA A 82 10.89 2.39 -7.77
N ASP A 83 11.84 3.18 -8.26
CA ASP A 83 12.35 3.08 -9.63
C ASP A 83 13.16 1.79 -9.84
N ASN A 84 13.99 1.41 -8.87
CA ASN A 84 15.00 0.37 -9.08
C ASN A 84 14.66 -0.97 -8.43
N HIS A 85 13.89 -0.99 -7.34
CA HIS A 85 13.70 -2.19 -6.52
C HIS A 85 12.25 -2.68 -6.47
N TRP A 86 11.25 -1.83 -6.70
CA TRP A 86 9.84 -2.23 -6.66
C TRP A 86 9.26 -2.62 -8.02
N ALA A 87 9.84 -2.12 -9.13
CA ALA A 87 9.33 -2.34 -10.47
C ALA A 87 9.82 -3.66 -11.14
N LYS A 88 10.87 -4.30 -10.61
CA LYS A 88 11.62 -5.34 -11.36
C LYS A 88 11.50 -6.77 -10.83
N THR A 89 10.73 -7.02 -9.79
CA THR A 89 10.52 -8.39 -9.32
C THR A 89 9.34 -9.01 -10.08
N CYS A 90 9.62 -10.13 -10.75
CA CYS A 90 8.79 -11.06 -11.52
C CYS A 90 8.27 -10.63 -12.92
N GLU A 91 8.44 -11.54 -13.89
CA GLU A 91 7.74 -11.57 -15.18
C GLU A 91 6.23 -11.56 -14.91
N GLY A 92 5.62 -10.37 -14.95
CA GLY A 92 4.22 -10.16 -14.58
C GLY A 92 3.82 -8.69 -14.50
N GLU A 93 2.53 -8.46 -14.28
CA GLU A 93 1.94 -7.14 -14.06
C GLU A 93 2.51 -6.52 -12.77
N GLY A 94 3.10 -5.32 -12.85
CA GLY A 94 3.64 -4.61 -11.69
C GLY A 94 2.57 -4.32 -10.64
N ARG A 95 2.96 -4.07 -9.38
CA ARG A 95 1.99 -3.84 -8.28
C ARG A 95 0.99 -2.73 -8.57
N ILE A 96 1.44 -1.68 -9.24
CA ILE A 96 0.61 -0.52 -9.59
C ILE A 96 -0.43 -0.90 -10.65
N GLU A 97 0.00 -1.62 -11.69
CA GLU A 97 -0.87 -2.14 -12.73
C GLU A 97 -1.87 -3.16 -12.16
N TRP A 98 -1.42 -4.06 -11.28
CA TRP A 98 -2.28 -5.00 -10.58
C TRP A 98 -3.34 -4.29 -9.73
N CYS A 99 -2.95 -3.26 -8.96
CA CYS A 99 -3.90 -2.43 -8.22
C CYS A 99 -4.91 -1.78 -9.16
N CYS A 100 -4.47 -1.25 -10.31
CA CYS A 100 -5.35 -0.68 -11.32
C CYS A 100 -6.38 -1.72 -11.82
N SER A 101 -5.91 -2.92 -12.16
CA SER A 101 -6.74 -4.04 -12.62
C SER A 101 -7.79 -4.45 -11.57
N VAL A 102 -7.38 -4.55 -10.30
CA VAL A 102 -8.27 -4.88 -9.18
C VAL A 102 -9.34 -3.78 -8.97
N CYS A 103 -8.94 -2.51 -9.01
CA CYS A 103 -9.87 -1.39 -8.91
C CYS A 103 -10.88 -1.40 -10.06
N ARG A 104 -10.44 -1.64 -11.29
CA ARG A 104 -11.32 -1.76 -12.46
C ARG A 104 -12.32 -2.89 -12.30
N GLU A 105 -11.85 -4.08 -11.90
CA GLU A 105 -12.72 -5.23 -11.70
C GLU A 105 -13.77 -4.95 -10.60
N TYR A 106 -13.34 -4.35 -9.49
CA TYR A 106 -14.24 -4.05 -8.38
C TYR A 106 -15.26 -2.97 -8.74
N PHE A 107 -14.83 -1.80 -9.22
CA PHE A 107 -15.72 -0.65 -9.39
C PHE A 107 -16.48 -0.64 -10.72
N GLN A 108 -15.92 -1.19 -11.79
CA GLN A 108 -16.47 -1.06 -13.15
C GLN A 108 -16.99 -2.40 -13.70
N ASN A 109 -16.35 -3.52 -13.40
CA ASN A 109 -16.74 -4.84 -13.97
C ASN A 109 -17.68 -5.65 -13.07
N GLY A 110 -18.40 -4.97 -12.17
CA GLY A 110 -19.42 -5.60 -11.33
C GLY A 110 -18.87 -6.36 -10.12
N GLY A 111 -17.58 -6.25 -9.78
CA GLY A 111 -17.02 -6.83 -8.56
C GLY A 111 -17.69 -6.30 -7.28
N LYS A 112 -17.99 -4.99 -7.22
CA LYS A 112 -18.73 -4.35 -6.11
C LYS A 112 -20.12 -4.96 -5.94
N ARG A 113 -20.84 -5.17 -7.04
CA ARG A 113 -22.16 -5.82 -7.02
C ARG A 113 -22.06 -7.25 -6.47
N LYS A 114 -21.10 -8.05 -6.95
CA LYS A 114 -20.85 -9.41 -6.45
C LYS A 114 -20.50 -9.42 -4.95
N ALA A 115 -19.73 -8.44 -4.48
CA ALA A 115 -19.38 -8.31 -3.06
C ALA A 115 -20.61 -8.02 -2.19
N LEU A 116 -21.45 -7.06 -2.61
CA LEU A 116 -22.70 -6.73 -1.91
C LEU A 116 -23.68 -7.91 -1.86
N GLU A 117 -23.89 -8.61 -2.99
CA GLU A 117 -24.72 -9.82 -3.03
C GLU A 117 -24.20 -10.93 -2.09
N LYS A 118 -22.88 -11.05 -1.95
CA LYS A 118 -22.24 -12.01 -1.04
C LYS A 118 -22.45 -11.62 0.42
N ASP A 119 -22.31 -10.34 0.75
CA ASP A 119 -22.51 -9.84 2.11
C ASP A 119 -23.98 -9.93 2.54
N GLU A 120 -24.92 -9.68 1.64
CA GLU A 120 -26.35 -9.89 1.88
C GLU A 120 -26.66 -11.37 2.19
N LYS A 121 -26.14 -12.30 1.38
CA LYS A 121 -26.29 -13.75 1.64
C LYS A 121 -25.73 -14.15 3.00
N ARG A 122 -24.60 -13.56 3.43
CA ARG A 122 -23.99 -13.79 4.74
C ARG A 122 -24.84 -13.22 5.87
N ALA A 123 -25.39 -12.02 5.72
CA ALA A 123 -26.27 -11.40 6.70
C ALA A 123 -27.55 -12.22 6.91
N VAL A 124 -28.17 -12.71 5.83
CA VAL A 124 -29.36 -13.58 5.89
C VAL A 124 -29.05 -14.91 6.59
N LEU A 125 -27.86 -15.48 6.41
CA LEU A 125 -27.48 -16.70 7.11
C LEU A 125 -27.21 -16.45 8.59
N ALA A 126 -26.59 -15.32 8.93
CA ALA A 126 -26.34 -14.91 10.32
C ALA A 126 -27.66 -14.71 11.09
N THR A 127 -28.65 -14.03 10.50
CA THR A 127 -29.96 -13.80 11.12
C THR A 127 -30.79 -15.07 11.27
N LYS A 128 -30.63 -16.05 10.37
CA LYS A 128 -31.27 -17.39 10.53
C LYS A 128 -30.67 -18.22 11.66
N THR A 129 -29.48 -17.89 12.14
CA THR A 129 -28.75 -18.65 13.18
C THR A 129 -28.89 -18.00 14.57
N THR A 130 -29.54 -16.84 14.69
CA THR A 130 -29.80 -16.15 15.97
C THR A 130 -31.30 -16.06 16.26
N PRO A 131 -31.81 -16.57 17.41
CA PRO A 131 -33.19 -16.33 17.82
C PRO A 131 -33.40 -14.83 18.13
N ALA A 132 -34.55 -14.33 17.67
CA ALA A 132 -34.87 -12.91 17.48
C ALA A 132 -35.01 -12.06 18.75
N LEU A 133 -34.62 -10.78 18.63
CA LEU A 133 -35.41 -9.64 19.10
C LEU A 133 -35.43 -8.59 17.98
N SER A 134 -36.62 -8.36 17.42
CA SER A 134 -36.92 -7.32 16.43
C SER A 134 -37.20 -5.97 17.10
N ILE A 135 -37.11 -4.88 16.35
CA ILE A 135 -38.17 -3.84 16.17
C ILE A 135 -37.60 -2.65 15.35
N HIS A 136 -38.34 -2.30 14.27
CA HIS A 136 -38.52 -1.00 13.55
C HIS A 136 -37.38 0.04 13.50
N GLU A 137 -37.15 0.79 12.42
CA GLU A 137 -38.13 1.48 11.58
C GLU A 137 -37.50 2.00 10.27
N SER A 138 -38.27 2.00 9.19
CA SER A 138 -37.95 2.69 7.94
C SER A 138 -38.49 4.11 8.01
N SER A 139 -37.65 5.13 7.80
CA SER A 139 -38.13 6.49 7.50
C SER A 139 -37.47 7.03 6.24
N LYS A 140 -38.35 7.34 5.28
CA LYS A 140 -38.09 8.13 4.08
C LYS A 140 -37.68 9.55 4.50
N PHE A 141 -36.78 10.18 3.75
CA PHE A 141 -36.77 11.65 3.69
C PHE A 141 -36.63 12.12 2.24
N GLU A 142 -37.62 12.90 1.85
CA GLU A 142 -37.92 13.40 0.52
C GLU A 142 -37.58 14.90 0.49
N GLY A 143 -36.76 15.32 -0.46
CA GLY A 143 -36.75 16.63 -1.12
C GLY A 143 -36.52 17.92 -0.32
N HIS A 144 -35.42 18.61 -0.60
CA HIS A 144 -35.47 20.07 -0.82
C HIS A 144 -34.33 20.56 -1.73
N LEU A 145 -34.66 20.89 -2.98
CA LEU A 145 -33.78 21.59 -3.92
C LEU A 145 -33.88 23.10 -3.67
N THR A 146 -32.90 23.72 -3.02
CA THR A 146 -32.66 25.18 -3.16
C THR A 146 -31.18 25.53 -2.96
N ASN A 147 -30.70 26.42 -3.83
CA ASN A 147 -29.46 27.22 -3.81
C ASN A 147 -28.15 26.60 -4.33
N LEU A 148 -27.79 27.00 -5.57
CA LEU A 148 -26.45 26.93 -6.13
C LEU A 148 -25.48 27.79 -5.28
N SER A 149 -24.77 27.13 -4.36
CA SER A 149 -23.44 27.56 -3.94
C SER A 149 -22.44 26.58 -4.55
N PHE A 150 -21.43 27.09 -5.26
CA PHE A 150 -20.40 26.31 -5.97
C PHE A 150 -19.46 25.49 -5.05
N THR A 151 -19.83 25.32 -3.77
CA THR A 151 -19.08 24.58 -2.75
C THR A 151 -19.88 23.42 -2.17
N ASN A 152 -21.00 23.02 -2.78
CA ASN A 152 -21.85 21.96 -2.22
C ASN A 152 -21.19 20.58 -2.46
N PRO A 153 -20.80 19.83 -1.40
CA PRO A 153 -20.13 18.55 -1.54
C PRO A 153 -20.99 17.49 -2.27
N GLU A 154 -22.31 17.62 -2.27
CA GLU A 154 -23.21 16.77 -3.05
C GLU A 154 -23.05 16.96 -4.56
N ILE A 155 -22.90 18.22 -5.03
CA ILE A 155 -22.73 18.53 -6.46
C ILE A 155 -21.36 18.04 -6.95
N ILE A 156 -20.31 18.24 -6.15
CA ILE A 156 -18.97 17.69 -6.44
C ILE A 156 -19.05 16.17 -6.49
N THR A 157 -19.75 15.54 -5.54
CA THR A 157 -19.92 14.09 -5.50
C THR A 157 -20.67 13.58 -6.73
N GLU A 158 -21.72 14.27 -7.17
CA GLU A 158 -22.52 13.92 -8.34
C GLU A 158 -21.75 14.11 -9.64
N LEU A 159 -21.05 15.24 -9.83
CA LEU A 159 -20.15 15.47 -10.97
C LEU A 159 -19.04 14.42 -11.04
N LEU A 160 -18.44 14.08 -9.90
CA LEU A 160 -17.41 13.06 -9.80
C LEU A 160 -17.96 11.64 -10.04
N GLN A 161 -19.20 11.37 -9.64
CA GLN A 161 -19.89 10.11 -9.97
C GLN A 161 -20.21 10.03 -11.47
N THR A 162 -20.62 11.14 -12.09
CA THR A 162 -20.85 11.19 -13.55
C THR A 162 -19.58 11.11 -14.38
N SER A 163 -18.42 11.46 -13.82
CA SER A 163 -17.11 11.33 -14.48
C SER A 163 -16.73 9.86 -14.73
N GLY A 164 -17.31 8.91 -14.01
CA GLY A 164 -16.98 7.48 -14.11
C GLY A 164 -15.60 7.11 -13.57
N LYS A 165 -14.82 8.11 -13.12
CA LYS A 165 -13.48 7.93 -12.54
C LYS A 165 -13.54 7.44 -11.10
N ILE A 166 -12.58 6.61 -10.74
CA ILE A 166 -12.40 6.08 -9.40
C ILE A 166 -11.58 7.10 -8.59
N ARG A 167 -12.11 7.55 -7.45
CA ARG A 167 -11.34 8.40 -6.53
C ARG A 167 -10.37 7.54 -5.73
N LEU A 168 -9.08 7.87 -5.80
CA LEU A 168 -8.02 7.10 -5.18
C LEU A 168 -7.20 7.99 -4.24
N LEU A 169 -7.07 7.60 -2.98
CA LEU A 169 -6.12 8.20 -2.05
C LEU A 169 -4.91 7.27 -1.98
N ASP A 170 -3.78 7.70 -2.54
CA ASP A 170 -2.55 6.92 -2.55
C ASP A 170 -1.65 7.38 -1.40
N VAL A 171 -1.40 6.47 -0.44
CA VAL A 171 -0.75 6.79 0.84
C VAL A 171 0.67 6.24 0.84
N GLY A 172 1.66 7.08 1.17
CA GLY A 172 3.07 6.73 0.95
C GLY A 172 3.42 6.76 -0.53
N SER A 173 2.79 7.68 -1.24
CA SER A 173 2.78 7.75 -2.69
C SER A 173 4.14 8.13 -3.27
N CYS A 174 4.90 8.97 -2.55
CA CYS A 174 6.16 9.62 -2.90
C CYS A 174 6.11 10.43 -4.21
N PHE A 175 5.69 9.81 -5.31
CA PHE A 175 5.61 10.35 -6.66
C PHE A 175 4.31 10.07 -7.43
N ASN A 176 3.26 9.55 -6.76
CA ASN A 176 1.92 9.36 -7.34
C ASN A 176 1.91 8.55 -8.64
N PRO A 177 2.29 7.25 -8.57
CA PRO A 177 2.36 6.36 -9.73
C PRO A 177 1.02 6.16 -10.45
N PHE A 178 -0.10 6.48 -9.82
CA PHE A 178 -1.43 6.32 -10.40
C PHE A 178 -1.86 7.50 -11.30
N LEU A 179 -1.12 8.61 -11.32
CA LEU A 179 -1.41 9.74 -12.22
C LEU A 179 -1.42 9.35 -13.70
N LYS A 180 -0.71 8.28 -14.07
CA LYS A 180 -0.64 7.78 -15.45
C LYS A 180 -1.94 7.11 -15.93
N PHE A 181 -2.90 6.82 -15.05
CA PHE A 181 -4.15 6.18 -15.44
C PHE A 181 -5.30 7.20 -15.39
N GLU A 182 -5.93 7.42 -16.53
CA GLU A 182 -7.02 8.40 -16.67
C GLU A 182 -8.29 8.00 -15.90
N GLU A 183 -8.42 6.71 -15.59
CA GLU A 183 -9.53 6.12 -14.82
C GLU A 183 -9.53 6.55 -13.36
N PHE A 184 -8.40 7.05 -12.83
CA PHE A 184 -8.30 7.51 -11.45
C PHE A 184 -8.35 9.04 -11.35
N LEU A 185 -9.03 9.50 -10.30
CA LEU A 185 -8.80 10.81 -9.72
C LEU A 185 -7.98 10.60 -8.44
N THR A 186 -6.65 10.67 -8.58
CA THR A 186 -5.73 10.32 -7.50
C THR A 186 -5.27 11.53 -6.71
N VAL A 187 -5.31 11.41 -5.38
CA VAL A 187 -4.60 12.29 -4.45
C VAL A 187 -3.48 11.48 -3.81
N GLY A 188 -2.23 11.83 -4.11
CA GLY A 188 -1.04 11.21 -3.51
C GLY A 188 -0.63 11.96 -2.25
N ILE A 189 -0.41 11.24 -1.16
CA ILE A 189 0.09 11.81 0.10
C ILE A 189 1.35 11.06 0.56
N ASP A 190 2.31 11.79 1.12
CA ASP A 190 3.53 11.24 1.73
C ASP A 190 4.07 12.19 2.81
N ILE A 191 5.03 11.72 3.62
CA ILE A 191 5.76 12.54 4.60
C ILE A 191 6.46 13.71 3.90
N VAL A 192 7.04 13.45 2.73
CA VAL A 192 7.58 14.47 1.85
C VAL A 192 7.41 14.03 0.40
N PRO A 193 6.95 14.92 -0.49
CA PRO A 193 6.91 14.65 -1.92
C PRO A 193 8.33 14.51 -2.48
N ALA A 194 8.54 13.51 -3.32
CA ALA A 194 9.65 13.56 -4.27
C ALA A 194 9.34 14.44 -5.49
N VAL A 195 8.06 14.80 -5.69
CA VAL A 195 7.54 15.64 -6.78
C VAL A 195 6.33 16.45 -6.31
N GLU A 196 6.11 17.64 -6.89
CA GLU A 196 5.09 18.63 -6.46
C GLU A 196 3.64 18.13 -6.45
N VAL A 197 3.35 16.99 -7.09
CA VAL A 197 2.01 16.38 -7.18
C VAL A 197 1.61 15.56 -5.95
N CYS A 198 2.53 15.36 -5.00
CA CYS A 198 2.26 14.69 -3.73
C CYS A 198 2.13 15.74 -2.62
N ILE A 199 1.12 15.58 -1.76
CA ILE A 199 0.91 16.48 -0.63
C ILE A 199 1.72 15.97 0.57
N ILE A 200 2.43 16.88 1.24
CA ILE A 200 3.07 16.62 2.53
C ILE A 200 1.96 16.37 3.56
N MET A 201 1.90 15.16 4.07
CA MET A 201 0.96 14.75 5.11
C MET A 201 1.70 13.87 6.11
N PHE A 202 1.54 14.17 7.39
CA PHE A 202 1.95 13.21 8.41
C PHE A 202 1.03 12.00 8.30
N CYS A 203 1.54 10.94 7.67
CA CYS A 203 0.79 9.72 7.54
C CYS A 203 0.73 9.02 8.90
N PHE A 204 -0.48 8.96 9.48
CA PHE A 204 -0.77 8.26 10.74
C PHE A 204 -0.59 6.73 10.69
N VAL A 205 0.03 6.18 9.64
CA VAL A 205 0.45 4.77 9.53
C VAL A 205 1.69 4.50 10.42
N LEU A 206 1.67 5.10 11.61
CA LEU A 206 2.50 4.80 12.77
C LEU A 206 1.66 4.17 13.90
N ILE A 207 0.38 3.84 13.66
CA ILE A 207 -0.47 3.01 14.54
C ILE A 207 -0.64 1.63 13.93
N PHE A 208 0.44 0.84 13.90
CA PHE A 208 0.34 -0.61 14.08
C PHE A 208 1.62 -0.98 14.83
N GLU A 209 1.43 -1.40 16.09
CA GLU A 209 2.44 -2.16 16.85
C GLU A 209 2.70 -3.52 16.19
#